data_AF-A0A7C1U7A1-F1
#
_entry.id   AF-A0A7C1U7A1-F1
#
_cell.length_a   1.000
_cell.length_b   1.000
_cell.length_c   1.000
_cell.angle_alpha   90.00
_cell.angle_beta   90.00
_cell.angle_gamma   90.00
#
_symmetry.space_group_name_H-M   'P 1'
#
loop_
_entity.id
_entity.type
_entity.pdbx_description
1 polymer ?
#
loop_
_entity_poly.entity_id
_entity_poly.type
_entity_poly.pdbx_seq_one_letter_code
_entity_poly.pdbx_strand_id
1 'polypeptide(L)' 'AQQQVPLRVYFEGKAVGDYLADILVDSKIILELKSVDKIVDTHRAQVLNYLRATRLKLGMILNFSKKSLEYERLVL' A
#
# COMPACT_ATOMS: atom_id res chain seq x y z
N ALA A 1 -1.82 -12.15 -9.25
CA ALA A 1 -1.29 -11.21 -8.24
C ALA A 1 -0.10 -11.85 -7.55
N GLN A 2 0.84 -11.04 -7.07
CA GLN A 2 2.01 -11.51 -6.30
C GLN A 2 1.82 -11.10 -4.84
N GLN A 3 2.22 -11.95 -3.89
CA GLN A 3 2.11 -11.68 -2.45
C GLN A 3 3.50 -11.40 -1.86
N GLN A 4 3.54 -10.59 -0.81
CA GLN A 4 4.77 -10.22 -0.08
C GLN A 4 5.88 -9.77 -1.03
N VAL A 5 5.58 -8.76 -1.84
CA VAL A 5 6.47 -8.33 -2.91
C VAL A 5 7.44 -7.27 -2.38
N PRO A 6 8.76 -7.49 -2.46
CA PRO A 6 9.71 -6.43 -2.15
C PRO A 6 9.65 -5.37 -3.26
N LEU A 7 9.24 -4.17 -2.87
CA LEU A 7 9.15 -3.00 -3.71
C LEU A 7 10.31 -2.07 -3.40
N ARG A 8 11.14 -1.81 -4.41
CA ARG A 8 12.26 -0.87 -4.30
C ARG A 8 11.71 0.53 -4.03
N VAL A 9 12.12 1.13 -2.91
CA VAL A 9 11.68 2.47 -2.48
C VAL A 9 12.73 3.49 -2.90
N TYR A 10 12.27 4.56 -3.57
CA TYR A 10 13.10 5.71 -3.93
C TYR A 10 12.68 6.96 -3.17
N PHE A 11 13.66 7.67 -2.60
CA PHE A 11 13.49 9.00 -2.02
C PHE A 11 14.46 9.95 -2.73
N GLU A 12 13.94 11.04 -3.29
CA GLU A 12 14.72 12.00 -4.10
C GLU A 12 15.60 11.32 -5.19
N GLY A 13 15.06 10.28 -5.83
CA GLY A 13 15.76 9.52 -6.86
C GLY A 13 16.81 8.52 -6.35
N LYS A 14 17.05 8.45 -5.04
CA LYS A 14 17.97 7.47 -4.41
C LYS A 14 17.19 6.28 -3.87
N ALA A 15 17.69 5.07 -4.10
CA ALA A 15 17.13 3.87 -3.48
C ALA A 15 17.43 3.88 -1.98
N VAL A 16 16.40 3.83 -1.14
CA VAL A 16 16.51 3.93 0.34
C VAL A 16 16.19 2.62 1.07
N GLY A 17 15.80 1.59 0.33
CA GLY A 17 15.50 0.27 0.86
C GLY A 17 14.37 -0.40 0.09
N ASP A 18 13.87 -1.48 0.67
CA ASP A 18 12.75 -2.23 0.13
C ASP A 18 11.57 -2.15 1.11
N TYR A 19 10.38 -1.91 0.55
CA TYR A 19 9.12 -2.03 1.24
C TYR A 19 8.46 -3.35 0.83
N LEU A 20 7.98 -4.13 1.79
CA LEU A 20 7.27 -5.36 1.50
C LEU A 20 5.76 -5.08 1.40
N ALA A 21 5.23 -5.04 0.18
CA ALA A 21 3.79 -4.91 -0.04
C ALA A 21 3.09 -6.26 0.19
N ASP A 22 1.92 -6.25 0.84
CA ASP A 22 1.16 -7.48 1.09
C ASP A 22 0.76 -8.15 -0.22
N ILE A 23 0.18 -7.39 -1.15
CA ILE A 23 -0.19 -7.87 -2.48
C ILE A 23 0.08 -6.80 -3.53
N LEU A 24 0.73 -7.22 -4.63
CA LEU A 24 0.87 -6.42 -5.84
C LEU A 24 0.06 -7.07 -6.97
N VAL A 25 -0.88 -6.31 -7.53
CA VAL A 25 -1.70 -6.73 -8.66
C VAL A 25 -1.20 -6.06 -9.93
N ASP A 26 -0.91 -6.88 -10.94
CA ASP A 26 -0.57 -6.45 -12.30
C ASP A 26 0.62 -5.48 -12.37
N SER A 27 1.52 -5.55 -11.37
CA SER A 27 2.64 -4.61 -11.17
C SER A 27 2.24 -3.13 -11.14
N LYS A 28 0.97 -2.84 -10.80
CA LYS A 28 0.36 -1.50 -10.91
C LYS A 28 -0.40 -1.06 -9.67
N ILE A 29 -0.93 -2.02 -8.90
CA ILE A 29 -1.84 -1.76 -7.77
C ILE A 29 -1.29 -2.42 -6.52
N ILE A 30 -1.10 -1.63 -5.48
CA ILE A 30 -0.74 -2.12 -4.14
C ILE A 30 -2.04 -2.38 -3.37
N LEU A 31 -2.20 -3.58 -2.80
CA LEU A 31 -3.24 -3.84 -1.79
C LEU A 31 -2.55 -4.06 -0.45
N GLU A 32 -2.99 -3.30 0.55
CA GLU A 32 -2.50 -3.39 1.92
C GLU A 32 -3.59 -3.93 2.83
N LEU A 33 -3.31 -5.04 3.51
CA LEU A 33 -4.26 -5.74 4.35
C LEU A 33 -4.08 -5.28 5.80
N LYS A 34 -5.18 -5.00 6.50
CA LYS A 34 -5.17 -4.60 7.90
C LYS A 34 -6.23 -5.35 8.69
N SER A 35 -5.98 -5.47 9.99
CA SER A 35 -6.97 -5.90 10.99
C SER A 35 -6.90 -4.94 12.17
N VAL A 36 -7.43 -3.74 11.98
CA VAL A 36 -7.36 -2.60 12.92
C VAL A 36 -8.76 -2.05 13.19
N ASP A 37 -8.98 -1.35 14.29
CA ASP A 37 -10.32 -0.84 14.63
C ASP A 37 -10.92 0.07 13.55
N LYS A 38 -10.10 0.93 12.93
CA LYS A 38 -10.48 1.82 11.83
C LYS A 38 -9.27 2.21 10.97
N ILE A 39 -9.51 2.57 9.71
CA ILE A 39 -8.47 3.16 8.86
C ILE A 39 -8.18 4.61 9.30
N VAL A 40 -6.94 4.88 9.70
CA VAL A 40 -6.47 6.21 10.15
C VAL A 40 -5.44 6.80 9.17
N ASP A 41 -5.14 8.09 9.32
CA ASP A 41 -4.32 8.84 8.37
C ASP A 41 -2.89 8.32 8.25
N THR A 42 -2.34 7.71 9.29
CA THR A 42 -1.03 7.06 9.22
C THR A 42 -1.02 5.88 8.24
N HIS A 43 -2.12 5.12 8.14
CA HIS A 43 -2.26 4.05 7.13
C HIS A 43 -2.31 4.62 5.71
N ARG A 44 -3.06 5.72 5.52
CA ARG A 44 -3.16 6.42 4.23
C ARG A 44 -1.81 6.99 3.80
N ALA A 45 -1.13 7.68 4.71
CA ALA A 45 0.19 8.24 4.49
C ALA A 45 1.22 7.16 4.13
N GLN A 46 1.18 6.01 4.80
CA GLN A 46 2.02 4.86 4.48
C GLN A 46 1.84 4.44 3.01
N VAL A 47 0.60 4.15 2.58
CA VAL A 47 0.32 3.73 1.20
C VAL A 47 0.70 4.82 0.19
N LEU A 48 0.35 6.09 0.45
CA LEU A 48 0.71 7.21 -0.44
C LEU A 48 2.23 7.37 -0.60
N ASN A 49 2.99 7.18 0.47
CA ASN A 49 4.46 7.22 0.40
C ASN A 49 5.02 6.10 -0.47
N TYR A 50 4.46 4.89 -0.36
CA TYR A 50 4.87 3.78 -1.24
C TYR A 50 4.48 4.00 -2.68
N LEU A 51 3.29 4.55 -2.97
CA LEU A 51 2.90 4.93 -4.33
C LEU A 51 3.92 5.92 -4.93
N ARG A 52 4.29 6.97 -4.19
CA ARG A 52 5.33 7.93 -4.61
C ARG A 52 6.67 7.25 -4.84
N ALA A 53 7.13 6.44 -3.89
CA ALA A 53 8.44 5.82 -3.92
C ALA A 53 8.59 4.77 -5.02
N THR A 54 7.52 4.06 -5.34
CA THR A 54 7.48 2.99 -6.36
C THR A 54 7.00 3.50 -7.73
N ARG A 55 6.58 4.78 -7.81
CA ARG A 55 5.96 5.42 -8.98
C ARG A 55 4.66 4.75 -9.43
N LEU A 56 4.02 3.99 -8.54
CA LEU A 56 2.69 3.45 -8.75
C LEU A 56 1.64 4.52 -8.44
N LYS A 57 0.45 4.38 -9.03
CA LYS A 57 -0.60 5.42 -8.95
C LYS A 57 -1.80 5.03 -8.11
N LEU A 58 -1.97 3.74 -7.81
CA LEU A 58 -3.17 3.22 -7.18
C LEU A 58 -2.81 2.27 -6.03
N GLY A 59 -3.34 2.58 -4.86
CA GLY A 59 -3.28 1.74 -3.68
C GLY A 59 -4.67 1.51 -3.10
N MET A 60 -4.86 0.37 -2.43
CA MET A 60 -6.07 0.09 -1.65
C MET A 60 -5.69 -0.38 -0.26
N ILE A 61 -6.41 0.13 0.75
CA ILE A 61 -6.34 -0.38 2.12
C ILE A 61 -7.58 -1.25 2.32
N LEU A 62 -7.39 -2.50 2.74
CA LEU A 62 -8.45 -3.46 2.99
C LEU A 62 -8.41 -3.87 4.47
N ASN A 63 -9.42 -3.47 5.25
CA ASN A 63 -9.50 -3.75 6.68
C ASN A 63 -10.55 -4.82 6.99
N PHE A 64 -10.10 -5.94 7.56
CA PHE A 64 -10.90 -7.14 7.84
C PHE A 64 -11.30 -7.29 9.31
N SER A 65 -11.09 -6.27 10.15
CA SER A 65 -11.39 -6.36 11.58
C SER A 65 -12.89 -6.33 11.93
N LYS A 66 -13.74 -5.91 10.98
CA LYS A 66 -15.19 -5.74 11.14
C LYS A 66 -15.97 -6.84 10.40
N LYS A 67 -17.27 -6.93 10.67
CA LYS A 67 -18.17 -7.91 10.03
C LYS A 67 -18.27 -7.73 8.51
N SER A 68 -18.14 -6.48 8.04
CA SER A 68 -18.06 -6.14 6.63
C SER A 68 -16.68 -5.57 6.31
N LEU A 69 -16.22 -5.76 5.08
CA LEU A 69 -14.97 -5.17 4.60
C LEU A 69 -15.06 -3.64 4.65
N GLU A 70 -14.18 -3.02 5.43
CA GLU A 70 -13.89 -1.60 5.33
C GLU A 70 -12.72 -1.43 4.34
N TYR A 71 -12.86 -0.51 3.38
CA TYR A 71 -11.82 -0.31 2.38
C TYR A 71 -11.70 1.14 1.97
N GLU A 72 -10.50 1.52 1.53
CA GLU A 72 -10.24 2.82 0.92
C GLU A 72 -9.40 2.68 -0.34
N ARG A 73 -9.71 3.54 -1.31
CA ARG A 73 -8.98 3.67 -2.57
C ARG A 73 -8.17 4.97 -2.54
N LEU A 74 -6.86 4.85 -2.72
CA LEU A 74 -5.93 5.98 -2.73
C LEU A 74 -5.33 6.13 -4.12
N VAL A 75 -5.38 7.35 -4.67
CA VAL A 75 -4.84 7.69 -6.00
C VAL A 75 -3.83 8.81 -5.84
N LEU A 76 -2.66 8.64 -6.47
CA LEU A 76 -1.60 9.63 -6.53
C LEU A 76 -1.66 10.45 -7.83
#